data_AF-A0A1B2EXK2-F1
#
_entry.id   AF-A0A1B2EXK2-F1
#
_cell.length_a   1.000
_cell.length_b   1.000
_cell.length_c   1.000
_cell.angle_alpha   90.00
_cell.angle_beta   90.00
_cell.angle_gamma   90.00
#
_symmetry.space_group_name_H-M   'P 1'
#
loop_
_entity.id
_entity.type
_entity.pdbx_description
1 polymer ?
#
loop_
_entity_poly.entity_id
_entity_poly.type
_entity_poly.pdbx_seq_one_letter_code
_entity_poly.pdbx_strand_id
1 'polypeptide(L)' 'MAMLAAANFDPDANPHPERLDLARRPNRHLAFGTGIHFCLGQQLARIEARCALEALFKR' A
#
# COMPACT_ATOMS: atom_id res chain seq x y z
N MET A 1 -9.81 0.09 -18.07
CA MET A 1 -8.63 0.45 -17.26
C MET A 1 -8.92 0.11 -15.81
N ALA A 2 -8.05 -0.64 -15.12
CA ALA A 2 -8.29 -1.03 -13.74
C ALA A 2 -8.15 0.20 -12.81
N MET A 3 -9.16 0.48 -12.00
CA MET A 3 -9.13 1.57 -11.01
C MET A 3 -8.57 1.06 -9.67
N LEU A 4 -7.25 0.94 -9.56
CA LEU A 4 -6.59 0.42 -8.35
C LEU A 4 -6.93 1.23 -7.09
N ALA A 5 -7.10 2.54 -7.23
CA ALA A 5 -7.54 3.40 -6.14
C ALA A 5 -8.93 3.02 -5.64
N ALA A 6 -9.90 2.81 -6.53
CA ALA A 6 -11.25 2.38 -6.15
C ALA A 6 -11.23 1.02 -5.43
N ALA A 7 -10.42 0.07 -5.91
CA ALA A 7 -10.27 -1.24 -5.26
C ALA A 7 -9.64 -1.15 -3.86
N ASN A 8 -8.70 -0.22 -3.64
CA ASN A 8 -8.16 0.03 -2.30
C ASN A 8 -9.20 0.65 -1.35
N PHE A 9 -10.24 1.29 -1.90
CA PHE A 9 -11.36 1.88 -1.17
C PHE A 9 -12.60 0.98 -1.08
N ASP A 10 -12.50 -0.28 -1.51
CA ASP A 10 -13.59 -1.24 -1.42
C ASP A 10 -13.86 -1.62 0.06
N PRO A 11 -15.04 -1.31 0.63
CA PRO A 11 -15.37 -1.61 2.02
C PRO A 11 -15.50 -3.11 2.31
N ASP A 12 -15.80 -3.93 1.30
CA ASP A 12 -15.91 -5.39 1.45
C ASP A 12 -14.51 -6.01 1.62
N ALA A 13 -13.49 -5.42 1.00
CA ALA A 13 -12.10 -5.85 1.11
C ALA A 13 -11.35 -5.20 2.29
N ASN A 14 -11.64 -3.93 2.58
CA ASN A 14 -10.97 -3.10 3.57
C ASN A 14 -12.00 -2.30 4.38
N PRO A 15 -12.42 -2.75 5.58
CA PRO A 15 -13.40 -2.04 6.41
C PRO A 15 -12.94 -0.62 6.76
N HIS A 16 -13.84 0.37 6.73
CA HIS A 16 -13.52 1.80 6.92
C HIS A 16 -12.33 2.26 6.05
N PRO A 17 -12.39 2.08 4.71
CA PRO A 17 -11.25 2.32 3.84
C PRO A 17 -10.82 3.80 3.78
N GLU A 18 -11.73 4.71 4.10
CA GLU A 18 -11.49 6.16 4.18
C GLU A 18 -10.59 6.57 5.34
N ARG A 19 -10.43 5.71 6.36
CA ARG A 19 -9.62 6.01 7.54
C ARG A 19 -8.17 5.58 7.31
N LEU A 20 -7.25 6.52 7.54
CA LEU A 20 -5.83 6.23 7.61
C LEU A 20 -5.52 5.45 8.90
N ASP A 21 -5.52 4.12 8.80
CA ASP A 21 -5.10 3.21 9.87
C ASP A 21 -3.74 2.57 9.51
N LEU A 22 -2.67 3.06 10.15
CA LEU A 22 -1.30 2.54 9.96
C LEU A 22 -1.12 1.13 10.55
N ALA A 23 -1.97 0.76 11.53
CA ALA A 23 -1.97 -0.53 12.20
C ALA A 23 -2.84 -1.58 11.49
N ARG A 24 -3.56 -1.23 10.42
CA ARG A 24 -4.44 -2.14 9.66
C ARG A 24 -3.74 -3.44 9.29
N ARG A 25 -4.27 -4.58 9.75
CA ARG A 25 -3.82 -5.93 9.38
C ARG A 25 -5.04 -6.87 9.23
N PRO A 26 -5.16 -7.62 8.12
CA PRO A 26 -4.37 -7.52 6.89
C PRO A 26 -4.64 -6.21 6.13
N ASN A 27 -3.69 -5.74 5.33
CA ASN A 27 -3.87 -4.59 4.43
C ASN A 27 -3.85 -5.11 2.98
N ARG A 28 -5.04 -5.25 2.37
CA ARG A 28 -5.25 -5.90 1.07
C ARG A 28 -5.20 -4.90 -0.09
N HIS A 29 -4.22 -4.00 -0.08
CA HIS A 29 -4.08 -2.99 -1.12
C HIS A 29 -3.49 -3.55 -2.43
N LEU A 30 -3.91 -2.99 -3.55
CA LEU A 30 -3.44 -3.29 -4.91
C LEU A 30 -2.51 -2.20 -5.46
N ALA A 31 -1.90 -1.38 -4.58
CA ALA A 31 -1.02 -0.27 -5.01
C ALA A 31 0.20 -0.74 -5.85
N PHE A 32 0.62 -2.00 -5.69
CA PHE A 32 1.69 -2.63 -6.47
C PHE A 32 1.17 -3.56 -7.58
N GLY A 33 -0.13 -3.50 -7.89
CA GLY A 33 -0.78 -4.42 -8.81
C GLY A 33 -0.95 -5.83 -8.24
N THR A 34 -1.25 -6.79 -9.11
CA THR A 34 -1.37 -8.23 -8.83
C THR A 34 -1.14 -9.04 -10.11
N GLY A 35 -0.96 -10.36 -9.99
CA GLY A 35 -0.76 -11.26 -11.12
C GLY A 35 0.61 -11.14 -11.79
N ILE A 36 0.69 -11.46 -13.08
CA ILE A 36 1.96 -11.55 -13.83
C ILE A 36 2.69 -10.20 -13.99
N HIS A 37 1.97 -9.08 -13.84
CA HIS A 37 2.52 -7.72 -13.88
C HIS A 37 2.59 -7.09 -12.49
N PHE A 38 2.63 -7.91 -11.45
CA PHE A 38 2.92 -7.43 -10.11
C PHE A 38 4.23 -6.62 -10.10
N CYS A 39 4.25 -5.51 -9.37
CA CYS A 39 5.39 -4.60 -9.36
C CYS A 39 6.66 -5.35 -8.94
N LEU A 40 7.56 -5.54 -9.90
CA LEU A 40 8.87 -6.17 -9.69
C LEU A 40 9.67 -5.43 -8.61
N GLY A 41 9.52 -4.12 -8.52
CA GLY A 41 10.21 -3.25 -7.56
C GLY A 41 9.55 -3.17 -6.18
N GLN A 42 8.47 -3.89 -5.88
CA GLN A 42 7.73 -3.72 -4.62
C GLN A 42 8.64 -3.82 -3.38
N GLN A 43 9.53 -4.82 -3.35
CA GLN A 43 10.39 -5.03 -2.18
C GLN A 43 11.39 -3.88 -2.00
N LEU A 44 12.00 -3.43 -3.10
CA LEU A 44 12.92 -2.29 -3.10
C LEU A 44 12.20 -1.01 -2.64
N ALA A 45 11.04 -0.70 -3.23
CA ALA A 45 10.26 0.48 -2.86
C ALA A 45 9.90 0.51 -1.37
N ARG A 46 9.62 -0.66 -0.76
CA ARG A 46 9.33 -0.75 0.69
C ARG A 46 10.57 -0.51 1.55
N ILE A 47 11.74 -0.94 1.11
CA ILE A 47 13.01 -0.68 1.81
C ILE A 47 13.34 0.80 1.72
N GLU A 48 13.29 1.39 0.53
CA GLU A 48 13.56 2.82 0.31
C GLU A 48 12.61 3.71 1.12
N ALA A 49 11.30 3.44 1.08
CA ALA A 49 10.32 4.20 1.84
C ALA A 49 10.57 4.10 3.35
N ARG A 50 10.96 2.93 3.87
CA ARG A 50 11.31 2.77 5.29
C ARG A 50 12.52 3.61 5.65
N CYS A 51 13.62 3.49 4.89
CA CYS A 51 14.85 4.26 5.13
C CYS A 51 14.58 5.77 5.06
N ALA A 52 13.83 6.22 4.07
CA ALA A 52 13.49 7.63 3.88
C ALA A 52 12.64 8.18 5.03
N LEU A 53 11.58 7.46 5.43
CA LEU A 53 10.72 7.88 6.55
C LEU A 53 11.48 7.87 7.88
N GLU A 54 12.29 6.84 8.16
CA GLU A 54 13.15 6.82 9.35
C GLU A 54 14.13 8.00 9.37
N ALA A 55 14.78 8.30 8.25
CA ALA A 55 15.71 9.43 8.15
C ALA A 55 15.00 10.78 8.31
N LEU A 56 13.77 10.90 7.79
CA LEU A 56 12.95 12.10 7.91
C LEU A 56 12.55 12.37 9.37
N PHE A 57 12.12 11.35 10.11
CA PHE A 57 11.64 11.50 11.49
C PHE A 57 12.72 11.43 12.59
N LYS A 58 13.99 11.14 12.23
CA LYS A 58 15.14 11.18 13.17
C LYS A 58 15.77 12.58 13.32
N ARG A 59 15.35 13.56 12.51
CA ARG A 59 15.78 14.96 12.59
C ARG A 59 14.92 15.74 13.59
#